data_AF-A0A930VFD9-F1
#
_entry.id   AF-A0A930VFD9-F1
#
_cell.length_a   1.000
_cell.length_b   1.000
_cell.length_c   1.000
_cell.angle_alpha   90.00
_cell.angle_beta   90.00
_cell.angle_gamma   90.00
#
_symmetry.space_group_name_H-M   'P 1'
#
loop_
_entity.id
_entity.type
_entity.pdbx_description
1 polymer ?
#
loop_
_entity_poly.entity_id
_entity_poly.type
_entity_poly.pdbx_seq_one_letter_code
_entity_poly.pdbx_strand_id
1 'polypeptide(L)'
;MSSLSIPTSGIAGHRAMAVIEARRMARHPVFVLGVVLGFLVLGLYVVLVGDEKGLPVALTLPLLGAFYIGLTSVIAAAWLTRSTEVAVEAVATAPGTEARRTLALAAAGIPPFLAGLVFTAALVVSARGIGVAPQEWWFGTLPDWQVWSIVLLCPVACLDGALLGVLTGRWLRFRGAPAMVVVALIVVTLLGQVPLLETSSSEWRLWVPWAIFHTGDNADGTQTLIAGNPAAYLCYLLALGALAVLGAMWHDRTARTPRFRILVAAVAAAALAFFVLAATTGNHDNRVSDPIPSRATS
;
A
#
# COMPACT_ATOMS: atom_id res chain seq x y z
N MET A 1 -26.08 -25.01 23.93
CA MET A 1 -25.42 -23.91 24.66
C MET A 1 -23.93 -24.24 24.74
N SER A 2 -23.10 -23.72 23.82
CA SER A 2 -21.65 -23.95 23.87
C SER A 2 -21.01 -22.92 24.79
N SER A 3 -20.41 -23.37 25.89
CA SER A 3 -19.63 -22.51 26.78
C SER A 3 -18.43 -21.96 26.01
N LEU A 4 -18.45 -20.67 25.71
CA LEU A 4 -17.27 -19.94 25.25
C LEU A 4 -16.28 -19.87 26.40
N SER A 5 -15.28 -20.74 26.38
CA SER A 5 -14.14 -20.66 27.28
C SER A 5 -13.41 -19.34 27.04
N ILE A 6 -13.29 -18.54 28.09
CA ILE A 6 -12.50 -17.31 28.07
C ILE A 6 -11.05 -17.72 27.78
N PRO A 7 -10.40 -17.20 26.71
CA PRO A 7 -9.03 -17.57 26.42
C PRO A 7 -8.12 -17.12 27.57
N THR A 8 -7.35 -18.06 28.12
CA THR A 8 -6.27 -17.78 29.07
C THR A 8 -5.37 -16.66 28.56
N SER A 9 -5.02 -15.74 29.45
CA SER A 9 -4.20 -14.53 29.26
C SER A 9 -2.73 -14.85 28.88
N GLY A 10 -2.52 -15.48 27.71
CA GLY A 10 -1.22 -15.87 27.18
C GLY A 10 -1.04 -15.59 25.68
N ILE A 11 0.04 -16.12 25.09
CA ILE A 11 0.36 -16.01 23.65
C ILE A 11 -0.79 -16.52 22.76
N ALA A 12 -1.51 -17.55 23.23
CA ALA A 12 -2.70 -18.09 22.57
C ALA A 12 -3.83 -17.06 22.43
N GLY A 13 -4.03 -16.19 23.44
CA GLY A 13 -5.03 -15.12 23.39
C GLY A 13 -4.71 -14.03 22.36
N HIS A 14 -3.42 -13.71 22.18
CA HIS A 14 -2.98 -12.72 21.19
C HIS A 14 -3.16 -13.22 19.76
N ARG A 15 -2.83 -14.49 19.50
CA ARG A 15 -3.05 -15.11 18.19
C ARG A 15 -4.55 -15.18 17.86
N ALA A 16 -5.38 -15.58 18.82
CA ALA A 16 -6.82 -15.61 18.63
C ALA A 16 -7.37 -14.21 18.30
N MET A 17 -6.93 -13.17 19.03
CA MET A 17 -7.34 -11.78 18.76
C MET A 17 -6.89 -11.31 17.37
N ALA A 18 -5.65 -11.57 16.98
CA ALA A 18 -5.13 -11.21 15.66
C ALA A 18 -5.93 -11.87 14.53
N VAL A 19 -6.27 -13.15 14.67
CA VAL A 19 -7.09 -13.89 13.69
C VAL A 19 -8.50 -13.31 13.62
N ILE A 20 -9.10 -12.93 14.75
CA ILE A 20 -10.43 -12.30 14.77
C ILE A 20 -10.40 -10.97 14.03
N GLU A 21 -9.42 -10.10 14.30
CA GLU A 21 -9.35 -8.79 13.64
C GLU A 21 -9.06 -8.91 12.15
N ALA A 22 -8.18 -9.84 11.73
CA ALA A 22 -7.98 -10.16 10.31
C ALA A 22 -9.27 -10.66 9.65
N ARG A 23 -10.04 -11.53 10.32
CA ARG A 23 -11.32 -12.02 9.78
C ARG A 23 -12.38 -10.92 9.70
N ARG A 24 -12.41 -10.00 10.66
CA ARG A 24 -13.29 -8.83 10.64
C ARG A 24 -12.94 -7.90 9.49
N MET A 25 -11.67 -7.65 9.23
CA MET A 25 -11.20 -6.90 8.07
C MET A 25 -11.60 -7.56 6.75
N ALA A 26 -11.36 -8.87 6.61
CA ALA A 26 -11.71 -9.61 5.39
C ALA A 26 -13.22 -9.57 5.06
N ARG A 27 -14.07 -9.30 6.05
CA ARG A 27 -15.53 -9.20 5.92
C ARG A 27 -16.05 -7.77 5.95
N HIS A 28 -15.17 -6.78 6.12
CA HIS A 28 -15.59 -5.41 6.25
C HIS A 28 -16.13 -4.92 4.89
N PRO A 29 -17.36 -4.40 4.81
CA PRO A 29 -18.03 -4.13 3.53
C PRO A 29 -17.27 -3.13 2.66
N VAL A 30 -16.67 -2.10 3.27
CA VAL A 30 -15.83 -1.11 2.55
C VAL A 30 -14.58 -1.77 1.94
N PHE A 31 -13.95 -2.69 2.66
CA PHE A 31 -12.78 -3.41 2.16
C PHE A 31 -13.17 -4.36 1.01
N VAL A 32 -14.23 -5.14 1.21
CA VAL A 32 -14.76 -6.04 0.17
C VAL A 32 -15.12 -5.27 -1.10
N LEU A 33 -15.78 -4.12 -0.96
CA LEU A 33 -16.09 -3.25 -2.09
C LEU A 33 -14.83 -2.80 -2.83
N GLY A 34 -13.79 -2.36 -2.10
CA GLY A 34 -12.50 -1.98 -2.70
C GLY A 34 -11.82 -3.12 -3.44
N VAL A 35 -11.84 -4.33 -2.88
CA VAL A 35 -11.33 -5.54 -3.55
C VAL A 35 -12.11 -5.83 -4.83
N VAL A 36 -13.44 -5.86 -4.77
CA VAL A 36 -14.30 -6.13 -5.93
C VAL A 36 -14.08 -5.09 -7.02
N LEU A 37 -14.06 -3.80 -6.68
CA LEU A 37 -13.82 -2.72 -7.64
C LEU A 37 -12.41 -2.81 -8.25
N GLY A 38 -11.39 -3.10 -7.45
CA GLY A 38 -10.02 -3.28 -7.94
C GLY A 38 -9.95 -4.36 -9.02
N PHE A 39 -10.44 -5.57 -8.72
CA PHE A 39 -10.44 -6.67 -9.69
C PHE A 39 -11.36 -6.42 -10.89
N LEU A 40 -12.51 -5.78 -10.69
CA LEU A 40 -13.41 -5.42 -11.77
C LEU A 40 -12.74 -4.44 -12.74
N VAL A 41 -12.07 -3.41 -12.24
CA VAL A 41 -11.37 -2.43 -13.07
C VAL A 41 -10.17 -3.06 -13.77
N LEU A 42 -9.42 -3.94 -13.09
CA LEU A 42 -8.34 -4.70 -13.73
C LEU A 42 -8.88 -5.59 -14.86
N GLY A 43 -9.95 -6.35 -14.62
CA GLY A 43 -10.57 -7.20 -15.62
C GLY A 43 -11.12 -6.40 -16.80
N LEU A 44 -11.80 -5.29 -16.54
CA LEU A 44 -12.28 -4.38 -17.57
C LEU A 44 -11.13 -3.81 -18.39
N TYR A 45 -10.03 -3.41 -17.74
CA TYR A 45 -8.84 -2.93 -18.42
C TYR A 45 -8.26 -4.00 -19.35
N VAL A 46 -8.08 -5.22 -18.84
CA VAL A 46 -7.56 -6.35 -19.62
C VAL A 46 -8.45 -6.64 -20.84
N VAL A 47 -9.77 -6.60 -20.69
CA VAL A 47 -10.73 -6.89 -21.78
C VAL A 47 -10.84 -5.76 -22.80
N LEU A 48 -10.84 -4.51 -22.35
CA LEU A 48 -11.06 -3.35 -23.23
C LEU A 48 -9.78 -2.82 -23.89
N VAL A 49 -8.63 -3.02 -23.25
CA VAL A 49 -7.35 -2.41 -23.66
C VAL A 49 -6.33 -3.44 -24.09
N GLY A 50 -6.44 -4.69 -23.63
CA GLY A 50 -5.63 -5.78 -24.18
C GLY A 50 -5.99 -6.02 -25.65
N ASP A 51 -5.01 -5.84 -26.54
CA ASP A 51 -5.15 -6.13 -27.96
C ASP A 51 -4.19 -7.26 -28.39
N GLU A 52 -4.10 -7.54 -29.69
CA GLU A 52 -3.16 -8.53 -30.23
C GLU A 52 -1.68 -8.19 -29.94
N LYS A 53 -1.38 -6.94 -29.56
CA LYS A 53 -0.03 -6.47 -29.26
C LYS A 53 0.30 -6.57 -27.75
N GLY A 54 -0.68 -6.91 -26.90
CA GLY A 54 -0.46 -7.14 -25.47
C GLY A 54 -0.93 -5.99 -24.58
N LEU A 55 -0.62 -6.07 -23.28
CA LEU A 55 -0.97 -5.02 -22.31
C LEU A 55 -0.01 -3.81 -22.44
N PRO A 56 -0.50 -2.57 -22.70
CA PRO A 56 0.38 -1.44 -22.99
C PRO A 56 1.01 -0.81 -21.74
N VAL A 57 0.32 -0.70 -20.60
CA VAL A 57 0.83 0.04 -19.43
C VAL A 57 0.95 -0.81 -18.16
N ALA A 58 1.43 -2.03 -18.33
CA ALA A 58 1.40 -3.06 -17.30
C ALA A 58 2.06 -2.63 -15.97
N LEU A 59 3.19 -1.91 -16.00
CA LEU A 59 3.89 -1.42 -14.80
C LEU A 59 3.15 -0.30 -14.04
N THR A 60 2.12 0.31 -14.62
CA THR A 60 1.27 1.30 -13.91
C THR A 60 0.04 0.67 -13.26
N LEU A 61 -0.40 -0.50 -13.72
CA LEU A 61 -1.57 -1.20 -13.19
C LEU A 61 -1.51 -1.56 -11.69
N PRO A 62 -0.34 -1.76 -11.04
CA PRO A 62 -0.26 -1.87 -9.58
C PRO A 62 -0.89 -0.69 -8.83
N LEU A 63 -0.95 0.50 -9.44
CA LEU A 63 -1.63 1.67 -8.87
C LEU A 63 -3.12 1.41 -8.63
N LEU A 64 -3.79 0.63 -9.49
CA LEU A 64 -5.20 0.32 -9.33
C LEU A 64 -5.45 -0.47 -8.04
N GLY A 65 -4.61 -1.47 -7.78
CA GLY A 65 -4.67 -2.25 -6.53
C GLY A 65 -4.43 -1.35 -5.31
N ALA A 66 -3.38 -0.53 -5.34
CA ALA A 66 -3.10 0.41 -4.26
C ALA A 66 -4.24 1.42 -4.03
N PHE A 67 -4.85 1.93 -5.09
CA PHE A 67 -5.94 2.90 -5.03
C PHE A 67 -7.22 2.27 -4.48
N TYR A 68 -7.73 1.20 -5.11
CA TYR A 68 -9.02 0.61 -4.72
C TYR A 68 -8.92 -0.20 -3.42
N ILE A 69 -7.88 -1.01 -3.26
CA ILE A 69 -7.72 -1.89 -2.10
C ILE A 69 -7.02 -1.12 -0.96
N GLY A 70 -5.94 -0.40 -1.24
CA GLY A 70 -5.20 0.33 -0.20
C GLY A 70 -6.01 1.45 0.46
N LEU A 71 -6.66 2.33 -0.31
CA LEU A 71 -7.43 3.44 0.28
C LEU A 71 -8.67 2.96 1.05
N THR A 72 -9.38 1.95 0.54
CA THR A 72 -10.51 1.37 1.29
C THR A 72 -10.04 0.64 2.55
N SER A 73 -8.82 0.09 2.54
CA SER A 73 -8.20 -0.52 3.72
C SER A 73 -7.91 0.49 4.82
N VAL A 74 -7.52 1.73 4.49
CA VAL A 74 -7.40 2.84 5.46
C VAL A 74 -8.71 3.05 6.20
N ILE A 75 -9.82 3.17 5.46
CA ILE A 75 -11.13 3.44 6.02
C ILE A 75 -11.61 2.28 6.90
N ALA A 76 -11.53 1.06 6.37
CA ALA A 76 -11.97 -0.14 7.08
C ALA A 76 -11.17 -0.38 8.36
N ALA A 77 -9.84 -0.27 8.33
CA ALA A 77 -8.99 -0.45 9.51
C ALA A 77 -9.19 0.65 10.56
N ALA A 78 -9.44 1.90 10.15
CA ALA A 78 -9.75 2.99 11.07
C ALA A 78 -11.09 2.75 11.81
N TRP A 79 -12.12 2.30 11.10
CA TRP A 79 -13.42 1.98 11.71
C TRP A 79 -13.35 0.76 12.61
N LEU A 80 -12.62 -0.29 12.22
CA LEU A 80 -12.37 -1.45 13.06
C LEU A 80 -11.67 -1.07 14.35
N THR A 81 -10.60 -0.27 14.27
CA THR A 81 -9.85 0.21 15.44
C THR A 81 -10.77 0.93 16.43
N ARG A 82 -11.60 1.86 15.96
CA ARG A 82 -12.56 2.58 16.82
C ARG A 82 -13.65 1.68 17.40
N SER A 83 -14.17 0.75 16.60
CA SER A 83 -15.18 -0.19 17.09
C SER A 83 -14.64 -1.06 18.24
N THR A 84 -13.36 -1.44 18.16
CA THR A 84 -12.68 -2.20 19.21
C THR A 84 -12.47 -1.33 20.45
N GLU A 85 -12.16 -0.03 20.31
CA GLU A 85 -12.07 0.89 21.46
C GLU A 85 -13.41 1.07 22.18
N VAL A 86 -14.50 1.33 21.44
CA VAL A 86 -15.84 1.48 22.02
C VAL A 86 -16.27 0.20 22.76
N ALA A 87 -15.97 -0.97 22.20
CA ALA A 87 -16.26 -2.25 22.86
C ALA A 87 -15.45 -2.44 24.15
N VAL A 88 -14.19 -1.99 24.16
CA VAL A 88 -13.32 -2.03 25.35
C VAL A 88 -13.86 -1.12 26.46
N GLU A 89 -14.29 0.10 26.11
CA GLU A 89 -14.86 1.06 27.06
C GLU A 89 -16.16 0.52 27.69
N ALA A 90 -16.98 -0.19 26.91
CA ALA A 90 -18.23 -0.77 27.40
C ALA A 90 -18.05 -1.97 28.35
N VAL A 91 -16.99 -2.78 28.18
CA VAL A 91 -16.80 -4.05 28.92
C VAL A 91 -15.92 -3.87 30.17
N ALA A 92 -15.26 -2.72 30.35
CA ALA A 92 -14.39 -2.33 31.47
C ALA A 92 -13.21 -3.27 31.80
N THR A 93 -13.19 -4.49 31.26
CA THR A 93 -12.22 -5.57 31.52
C THR A 93 -11.74 -6.17 30.21
N ALA A 94 -11.12 -5.35 29.37
CA ALA A 94 -10.51 -5.87 28.15
C ALA A 94 -9.14 -6.52 28.44
N PRO A 95 -8.83 -7.69 27.87
CA PRO A 95 -7.55 -8.35 28.10
C PRO A 95 -6.39 -7.55 27.52
N GLY A 96 -5.35 -7.33 28.35
CA GLY A 96 -4.06 -6.79 27.91
C GLY A 96 -4.00 -5.26 27.79
N THR A 97 -2.78 -4.75 27.55
CA THR A 97 -2.53 -3.32 27.34
C THR A 97 -3.03 -2.86 25.98
N GLU A 98 -3.20 -1.56 25.81
CA GLU A 98 -3.64 -0.97 24.55
C GLU A 98 -2.65 -1.27 23.42
N ALA A 99 -1.34 -1.21 23.69
CA ALA A 99 -0.29 -1.56 22.74
C ALA A 99 -0.41 -3.01 22.22
N ARG A 100 -0.77 -3.97 23.08
CA ARG A 100 -1.00 -5.37 22.66
C ARG A 100 -2.20 -5.50 21.73
N ARG A 101 -3.27 -4.75 22.01
CA ARG A 101 -4.45 -4.70 21.14
C ARG A 101 -4.14 -4.02 19.81
N THR A 102 -3.31 -2.98 19.80
CA THR A 102 -2.83 -2.35 18.57
C THR A 102 -2.00 -3.31 17.72
N LEU A 103 -1.14 -4.13 18.33
CA LEU A 103 -0.40 -5.16 17.62
C LEU A 103 -1.34 -6.21 17.00
N ALA A 104 -2.38 -6.63 17.73
CA ALA A 104 -3.41 -7.50 17.18
C ALA A 104 -4.18 -6.84 16.01
N LEU A 105 -4.50 -5.54 16.11
CA LEU A 105 -5.12 -4.77 15.03
C LEU A 105 -4.19 -4.60 13.82
N ALA A 106 -2.87 -4.58 14.00
CA ALA A 106 -1.93 -4.57 12.88
C ALA A 106 -2.06 -5.84 12.01
N ALA A 107 -2.52 -6.96 12.58
CA ALA A 107 -2.83 -8.17 11.81
C ALA A 107 -4.04 -8.00 10.87
N ALA A 108 -4.86 -6.96 11.07
CA ALA A 108 -5.87 -6.56 10.09
C ALA A 108 -5.24 -6.06 8.77
N GLY A 109 -3.93 -5.80 8.73
CA GLY A 109 -3.20 -5.56 7.48
C GLY A 109 -2.97 -6.81 6.62
N ILE A 110 -3.12 -8.02 7.18
CA ILE A 110 -2.88 -9.28 6.46
C ILE A 110 -3.88 -9.46 5.29
N PRO A 111 -5.21 -9.34 5.47
CA PRO A 111 -6.13 -9.50 4.33
C PRO A 111 -5.91 -8.49 3.20
N PRO A 112 -5.69 -7.18 3.45
CA PRO A 112 -5.30 -6.23 2.40
C PRO A 112 -4.01 -6.61 1.69
N PHE A 113 -2.97 -7.02 2.42
CA PHE A 113 -1.72 -7.49 1.84
C PHE A 113 -1.93 -8.69 0.92
N LEU A 114 -2.69 -9.69 1.37
CA LEU A 114 -3.03 -10.87 0.57
C LEU A 114 -3.87 -10.52 -0.66
N ALA A 115 -4.85 -9.61 -0.52
CA ALA A 115 -5.64 -9.14 -1.64
C ALA A 115 -4.77 -8.42 -2.68
N GLY A 116 -3.83 -7.58 -2.24
CA GLY A 116 -2.84 -6.95 -3.11
C GLY A 116 -1.89 -7.95 -3.77
N LEU A 117 -1.48 -9.02 -3.08
CA LEU A 117 -0.68 -10.10 -3.66
C LEU A 117 -1.46 -10.86 -4.74
N VAL A 118 -2.73 -11.19 -4.48
CA VAL A 118 -3.59 -11.86 -5.47
C VAL A 118 -3.83 -10.93 -6.67
N PHE A 119 -4.00 -9.62 -6.44
CA PHE A 119 -4.13 -8.63 -7.51
C PHE A 119 -2.87 -8.59 -8.38
N THR A 120 -1.70 -8.48 -7.74
CA THR A 120 -0.39 -8.55 -8.42
C THR A 120 -0.21 -9.86 -9.18
N ALA A 121 -0.59 -11.00 -8.59
CA ALA A 121 -0.52 -12.29 -9.26
C ALA A 121 -1.45 -12.34 -10.48
N ALA A 122 -2.69 -11.85 -10.37
CA ALA A 122 -3.62 -11.78 -11.49
C ALA A 122 -3.09 -10.90 -12.63
N LEU A 123 -2.46 -9.77 -12.30
CA LEU A 123 -1.77 -8.92 -13.27
C LEU A 123 -0.63 -9.68 -13.97
N VAL A 124 0.25 -10.36 -13.21
CA VAL A 124 1.36 -11.14 -13.77
C VAL A 124 0.84 -12.27 -14.67
N VAL A 125 -0.20 -12.99 -14.26
CA VAL A 125 -0.81 -14.05 -15.07
C VAL A 125 -1.39 -13.47 -16.36
N SER A 126 -2.07 -12.33 -16.29
CA SER A 126 -2.64 -11.66 -17.47
C SER A 126 -1.53 -11.22 -18.43
N ALA A 127 -0.46 -10.61 -17.91
CA ALA A 127 0.70 -10.19 -18.68
C ALA A 127 1.45 -11.37 -19.32
N ARG A 128 1.51 -12.52 -18.65
CA ARG A 128 2.11 -13.76 -19.22
C ARG A 128 1.23 -14.43 -20.27
N GLY A 129 -0.10 -14.37 -20.10
CA GLY A 129 -1.05 -15.04 -21.00
C GLY A 129 -1.30 -14.26 -22.29
N ILE A 130 -1.43 -12.95 -22.19
CA ILE A 130 -1.75 -12.05 -23.33
C ILE A 130 -0.45 -11.51 -23.97
N GLY A 131 0.63 -11.45 -23.19
CA GLY A 131 1.83 -10.71 -23.55
C GLY A 131 1.72 -9.25 -23.10
N VAL A 132 2.83 -8.54 -23.27
CA VAL A 132 2.97 -7.12 -22.97
C VAL A 132 3.43 -6.43 -24.24
N ALA A 133 3.00 -5.17 -24.42
CA ALA A 133 3.35 -4.40 -25.60
C ALA A 133 4.89 -4.38 -25.81
N PRO A 134 5.38 -4.46 -27.06
CA PRO A 134 6.82 -4.54 -27.33
C PRO A 134 7.64 -3.36 -26.80
N GLN A 135 7.01 -2.21 -26.58
CA GLN A 135 7.63 -0.99 -26.06
C GLN A 135 7.56 -0.88 -24.52
N GLU A 136 6.88 -1.81 -23.85
CA GLU A 136 6.86 -1.82 -22.39
C GLU A 136 8.22 -2.28 -21.85
N TRP A 137 8.59 -1.70 -20.72
CA TRP A 137 9.77 -1.92 -19.92
C TRP A 137 9.79 -3.24 -19.12
N TRP A 138 8.66 -3.95 -18.96
CA TRP A 138 8.52 -5.14 -18.11
C TRP A 138 9.31 -6.35 -18.65
N PHE A 139 9.34 -6.60 -19.96
CA PHE A 139 9.89 -7.84 -20.52
C PHE A 139 11.15 -7.63 -21.38
N GLY A 140 12.31 -7.85 -20.76
CA GLY A 140 13.62 -7.86 -21.45
C GLY A 140 14.30 -6.49 -21.53
N THR A 141 13.58 -5.41 -21.19
CA THR A 141 14.04 -4.02 -21.21
C THR A 141 14.55 -3.55 -19.84
N LEU A 142 13.86 -3.90 -18.75
CA LEU A 142 14.35 -3.67 -17.39
C LEU A 142 14.88 -4.96 -16.74
N PRO A 143 15.86 -4.84 -15.83
CA PRO A 143 16.27 -5.98 -15.03
C PRO A 143 15.13 -6.40 -14.09
N ASP A 144 14.94 -7.72 -13.91
CA ASP A 144 13.84 -8.32 -13.15
C ASP A 144 13.64 -7.71 -11.77
N TRP A 145 14.73 -7.34 -11.07
CA TRP A 145 14.63 -6.75 -9.74
C TRP A 145 13.89 -5.41 -9.75
N GLN A 146 14.02 -4.58 -10.79
CA GLN A 146 13.30 -3.30 -10.90
C GLN A 146 11.82 -3.55 -11.13
N VAL A 147 11.50 -4.44 -12.06
CA VAL A 147 10.13 -4.86 -12.38
C VAL A 147 9.43 -5.37 -11.13
N TRP A 148 10.03 -6.35 -10.43
CA TRP A 148 9.43 -6.91 -9.21
C TRP A 148 9.31 -5.88 -8.10
N SER A 149 10.27 -4.95 -7.98
CA SER A 149 10.18 -3.88 -6.98
C SER A 149 8.96 -2.98 -7.23
N ILE A 150 8.68 -2.63 -8.49
CA ILE A 150 7.51 -1.81 -8.87
C ILE A 150 6.21 -2.59 -8.66
N VAL A 151 6.18 -3.84 -9.12
CA VAL A 151 4.99 -4.71 -9.04
C VAL A 151 4.61 -5.03 -7.59
N LEU A 152 5.59 -5.15 -6.70
CA LEU A 152 5.40 -5.37 -5.26
C LEU A 152 4.98 -4.10 -4.50
N LEU A 153 4.97 -2.91 -5.11
CA LEU A 153 4.41 -1.71 -4.47
C LEU A 153 2.92 -1.88 -4.17
N CYS A 154 2.17 -2.60 -5.02
CA CYS A 154 0.74 -2.84 -4.80
C CYS A 154 0.43 -3.53 -3.47
N PRO A 155 0.94 -4.75 -3.18
CA PRO A 155 0.66 -5.43 -1.92
C PRO A 155 1.16 -4.64 -0.71
N VAL A 156 2.32 -3.97 -0.82
CA VAL A 156 2.85 -3.12 0.26
C VAL A 156 1.95 -1.92 0.53
N ALA A 157 1.50 -1.21 -0.50
CA ALA A 157 0.56 -0.10 -0.33
C ALA A 157 -0.80 -0.55 0.24
N CYS A 158 -1.26 -1.75 -0.10
CA CYS A 158 -2.47 -2.34 0.49
C CYS A 158 -2.29 -2.59 2.00
N LEU A 159 -1.13 -3.14 2.39
CA LEU A 159 -0.75 -3.31 3.79
C LEU A 159 -0.67 -1.97 4.51
N ASP A 160 0.11 -1.04 3.98
CA ASP A 160 0.38 0.27 4.61
C ASP A 160 -0.88 1.11 4.74
N GLY A 161 -1.81 1.02 3.78
CA GLY A 161 -3.14 1.63 3.90
C GLY A 161 -3.87 1.14 5.14
N ALA A 162 -3.88 -0.17 5.41
CA ALA A 162 -4.50 -0.71 6.61
C ALA A 162 -3.78 -0.26 7.90
N LEU A 163 -2.44 -0.26 7.90
CA LEU A 163 -1.65 0.16 9.07
C LEU A 163 -1.84 1.64 9.38
N LEU A 164 -1.91 2.50 8.36
CA LEU A 164 -2.26 3.90 8.49
C LEU A 164 -3.70 4.08 8.98
N GLY A 165 -4.62 3.23 8.56
CA GLY A 165 -5.98 3.17 9.09
C GLY A 165 -5.99 2.87 10.59
N VAL A 166 -5.17 1.93 11.07
CA VAL A 166 -5.01 1.67 12.51
C VAL A 166 -4.50 2.89 13.25
N LEU A 167 -3.45 3.55 12.74
CA LEU A 167 -2.94 4.81 13.31
C LEU A 167 -4.02 5.89 13.37
N THR A 168 -4.76 6.07 12.27
CA THR A 168 -5.85 7.03 12.14
C THR A 168 -6.96 6.77 13.15
N GLY A 169 -7.34 5.50 13.32
CA GLY A 169 -8.36 5.07 14.27
C GLY A 169 -7.99 5.39 15.71
N ARG A 170 -6.71 5.24 16.07
CA ARG A 170 -6.19 5.54 17.43
C ARG A 170 -6.15 7.03 17.73
N TRP A 171 -5.63 7.82 16.81
CA TRP A 171 -5.30 9.22 17.10
C TRP A 171 -6.41 10.20 16.78
N LEU A 172 -7.23 9.92 15.76
CA LEU A 172 -8.29 10.81 15.31
C LEU A 172 -9.64 10.27 15.75
N ARG A 173 -10.41 11.04 16.51
CA ARG A 173 -11.68 10.59 17.12
C ARG A 173 -12.94 10.92 16.32
N PHE A 174 -12.86 11.86 15.36
CA PHE A 174 -14.05 12.34 14.63
C PHE A 174 -14.44 11.42 13.46
N ARG A 175 -15.74 11.28 13.18
CA ARG A 175 -16.29 10.31 12.20
C ARG A 175 -15.68 10.41 10.80
N GLY A 176 -15.39 11.62 10.32
CA GLY A 176 -14.82 11.88 9.00
C GLY A 176 -13.31 11.69 8.87
N ALA A 177 -12.57 11.37 9.94
CA ALA A 177 -11.11 11.33 9.91
C ALA A 177 -10.50 10.39 8.86
N PRO A 178 -10.97 9.13 8.68
CA PRO A 178 -10.40 8.27 7.64
C PRO A 178 -10.61 8.82 6.23
N ALA A 179 -11.74 9.49 5.95
CA ALA A 179 -11.95 10.13 4.67
C ALA A 179 -10.99 11.31 4.46
N MET A 180 -10.76 12.13 5.49
CA MET A 180 -9.76 13.20 5.42
C MET A 180 -8.34 12.68 5.21
N VAL A 181 -7.97 11.57 5.85
CA VAL A 181 -6.66 10.92 5.65
C VAL A 181 -6.52 10.40 4.22
N VAL A 182 -7.55 9.76 3.66
CA VAL A 182 -7.56 9.33 2.25
C VAL A 182 -7.40 10.52 1.30
N VAL A 183 -8.15 11.60 1.51
CA VAL A 183 -8.02 12.82 0.69
C VAL A 183 -6.62 13.41 0.82
N ALA A 184 -6.08 13.49 2.04
CA ALA A 184 -4.73 13.99 2.27
C ALA A 184 -3.67 13.11 1.58
N LEU A 185 -3.81 11.78 1.62
CA LEU A 185 -2.93 10.87 0.89
C LEU A 185 -2.96 11.11 -0.62
N ILE A 186 -4.16 11.28 -1.20
CA ILE A 186 -4.32 11.57 -2.62
C ILE A 186 -3.65 12.91 -2.95
N VAL A 187 -3.94 13.96 -2.21
CA VAL A 187 -3.37 15.30 -2.43
C VAL A 187 -1.84 15.27 -2.31
N VAL A 188 -1.31 14.68 -1.25
CA VAL A 188 0.14 14.54 -1.03
C VAL A 188 0.79 13.77 -2.18
N THR A 189 0.17 12.66 -2.59
CA THR A 189 0.65 11.85 -3.72
C THR A 189 0.69 12.66 -5.00
N LEU A 190 -0.38 13.39 -5.32
CA LEU A 190 -0.45 14.25 -6.51
C LEU A 190 0.59 15.38 -6.46
N LEU A 191 0.77 16.02 -5.30
CA LEU A 191 1.77 17.08 -5.13
C LEU A 191 3.19 16.57 -5.37
N GLY A 192 3.53 15.37 -4.89
CA GLY A 192 4.84 14.78 -5.20
C GLY A 192 4.98 14.38 -6.66
N GLN A 193 3.88 14.10 -7.38
CA GLN A 193 3.96 13.83 -8.82
C GLN A 193 4.03 15.11 -9.69
N VAL A 194 3.91 16.32 -9.13
CA VAL A 194 3.96 17.58 -9.92
C VAL A 194 5.20 17.71 -10.82
N PRO A 195 6.43 17.34 -10.40
CA PRO A 195 7.60 17.38 -11.28
C PRO A 195 7.43 16.58 -12.59
N LEU A 196 6.57 15.54 -12.58
CA LEU A 196 6.24 14.78 -13.79
C LEU A 196 5.41 15.59 -14.78
N LEU A 197 4.54 16.46 -14.30
CA LEU A 197 3.70 17.33 -15.14
C LEU A 197 4.55 18.40 -15.83
N GLU A 198 5.67 18.79 -15.22
CA GLU A 198 6.59 19.81 -15.73
C GLU A 198 7.75 19.21 -16.54
N THR A 199 7.71 17.92 -16.86
CA THR A 199 8.77 17.18 -17.60
C THR A 199 10.17 17.24 -16.97
N SER A 200 10.29 17.65 -15.71
CA SER A 200 11.56 17.68 -14.99
C SER A 200 11.81 16.35 -14.29
N SER A 201 13.03 15.82 -14.39
CA SER A 201 13.46 14.72 -13.51
C SER A 201 13.64 15.28 -12.10
N SER A 202 12.91 14.74 -11.14
CA SER A 202 13.13 15.02 -9.73
C SER A 202 12.97 13.73 -8.93
N GLU A 203 14.09 13.10 -8.60
CA GLU A 203 14.14 11.89 -7.78
C GLU A 203 13.69 12.16 -6.35
N TRP A 204 13.70 13.44 -5.94
CA TRP A 204 13.20 13.87 -4.64
C TRP A 204 11.70 13.66 -4.47
N ARG A 205 10.93 13.51 -5.56
CA ARG A 205 9.47 13.22 -5.52
C ARG A 205 9.10 11.97 -4.73
N LEU A 206 10.04 11.06 -4.48
CA LEU A 206 9.81 9.77 -3.82
C LEU A 206 9.45 9.90 -2.32
N TRP A 207 9.27 11.10 -1.80
CA TRP A 207 8.84 11.33 -0.39
C TRP A 207 7.36 10.99 -0.16
N VAL A 208 6.58 10.83 -1.23
CA VAL A 208 5.15 10.55 -1.16
C VAL A 208 4.85 9.09 -0.82
N PRO A 209 3.66 8.79 -0.27
CA PRO A 209 3.23 7.44 0.08
C PRO A 209 2.94 6.54 -1.14
N TRP A 210 2.84 7.12 -2.35
CA TRP A 210 2.85 6.37 -3.60
C TRP A 210 3.60 7.14 -4.69
N ALA A 211 4.71 6.60 -5.16
CA ALA A 211 5.48 7.16 -6.25
C ALA A 211 5.26 6.37 -7.53
N ILE A 212 4.98 7.08 -8.63
CA ILE A 212 4.84 6.48 -9.95
C ILE A 212 6.22 6.28 -10.54
N PHE A 213 6.60 5.06 -10.96
CA PHE A 213 7.89 4.84 -11.64
C PHE A 213 7.75 4.80 -13.17
N HIS A 214 6.52 4.89 -13.68
CA HIS A 214 6.23 4.76 -15.10
C HIS A 214 5.01 5.62 -15.48
N THR A 215 5.07 6.45 -16.53
CA THR A 215 3.96 7.36 -16.90
C THR A 215 2.77 6.67 -17.57
N GLY A 216 2.94 5.42 -18.02
CA GLY A 216 1.99 4.77 -18.91
C GLY A 216 2.19 5.29 -20.33
N ASP A 217 1.11 5.40 -21.11
CA ASP A 217 1.18 5.94 -22.47
C ASP A 217 1.13 7.47 -22.43
N ASN A 218 2.20 8.11 -22.89
CA ASN A 218 2.25 9.55 -23.14
C ASN A 218 1.42 9.89 -24.40
N ALA A 219 1.10 11.17 -24.57
CA ALA A 219 0.28 11.66 -25.70
C ALA A 219 0.91 11.41 -27.08
N ASP A 220 2.23 11.30 -27.14
CA ASP A 220 3.02 10.99 -28.34
C ASP A 220 3.21 9.47 -28.57
N GLY A 221 2.55 8.64 -27.76
CA GLY A 221 2.65 7.18 -27.81
C GLY A 221 3.94 6.62 -27.21
N THR A 222 4.80 7.45 -26.61
CA THR A 222 5.97 6.98 -25.86
C THR A 222 5.58 6.61 -24.43
N GLN A 223 6.50 6.00 -23.70
CA GLN A 223 6.38 5.76 -22.26
C GLN A 223 7.64 6.21 -21.54
N THR A 224 7.47 6.82 -20.37
CA THR A 224 8.60 7.32 -19.58
C THR A 224 8.79 6.49 -18.33
N LEU A 225 9.96 5.85 -18.23
CA LEU A 225 10.49 5.34 -16.98
C LEU A 225 11.06 6.49 -16.17
N ILE A 226 10.55 6.66 -14.97
CA ILE A 226 10.87 7.82 -14.14
C ILE A 226 12.05 7.50 -13.22
N ALA A 227 12.90 8.50 -13.01
CA ALA A 227 14.05 8.42 -12.13
C ALA A 227 13.72 7.96 -10.69
N GLY A 228 14.69 7.28 -10.07
CA GLY A 228 14.64 6.70 -8.73
C GLY A 228 14.99 5.20 -8.65
N ASN A 229 15.12 4.69 -7.42
CA ASN A 229 15.28 3.27 -7.12
C ASN A 229 14.00 2.67 -6.50
N PRO A 230 13.25 1.83 -7.25
CA PRO A 230 12.00 1.25 -6.75
C PRO A 230 12.21 0.25 -5.60
N ALA A 231 13.36 -0.43 -5.52
CA ALA A 231 13.64 -1.39 -4.44
C ALA A 231 13.87 -0.66 -3.10
N ALA A 232 14.67 0.41 -3.13
CA ALA A 232 14.87 1.25 -1.95
C ALA A 232 13.57 1.95 -1.54
N TYR A 233 12.76 2.38 -2.51
CA TYR A 233 11.44 2.96 -2.25
C TYR A 233 10.48 1.95 -1.60
N LEU A 234 10.49 0.68 -2.02
CA LEU A 234 9.70 -0.39 -1.38
C LEU A 234 10.09 -0.55 0.10
N CYS A 235 11.40 -0.53 0.42
CA CYS A 235 11.88 -0.57 1.79
C CYS A 235 11.48 0.67 2.60
N TYR A 236 11.45 1.84 1.96
CA TYR A 236 10.95 3.08 2.55
C TYR A 236 9.47 2.95 2.95
N LEU A 237 8.62 2.42 2.06
CA LEU A 237 7.20 2.20 2.35
C LEU A 237 7.00 1.23 3.52
N LEU A 238 7.70 0.09 3.52
CA LEU A 238 7.65 -0.85 4.64
C LEU A 238 8.07 -0.21 5.98
N ALA A 239 9.05 0.70 5.95
CA ALA A 239 9.46 1.45 7.13
C ALA A 239 8.37 2.46 7.57
N LEU A 240 7.67 3.11 6.64
CA LEU A 240 6.50 3.95 6.94
C LEU A 240 5.36 3.13 7.55
N GLY A 241 5.06 1.95 7.01
CA GLY A 241 4.09 1.02 7.56
C GLY A 241 4.42 0.61 9.00
N ALA A 242 5.70 0.30 9.26
CA ALA A 242 6.19 0.04 10.61
C ALA A 242 6.03 1.25 11.54
N LEU A 243 6.35 2.46 11.07
CA LEU A 243 6.12 3.70 11.83
C LEU A 243 4.64 3.94 12.13
N ALA A 244 3.72 3.59 11.23
CA ALA A 244 2.29 3.71 11.49
C ALA A 244 1.86 2.81 12.66
N VAL A 245 2.34 1.56 12.71
CA VAL A 245 2.07 0.64 13.83
C VAL A 245 2.70 1.16 15.12
N LEU A 246 3.97 1.59 15.07
CA LEU A 246 4.66 2.11 16.24
C LEU A 246 4.02 3.40 16.77
N GLY A 247 3.59 4.29 15.88
CA GLY A 247 2.85 5.51 16.22
C GLY A 247 1.49 5.20 16.85
N ALA A 248 0.81 4.16 16.36
CA ALA A 248 -0.44 3.69 16.95
C ALA A 248 -0.21 3.10 18.35
N MET A 249 0.88 2.34 18.54
CA MET A 249 1.27 1.81 19.87
C MET A 249 1.73 2.92 20.82
N TRP A 250 2.34 4.00 20.31
CA TRP A 250 2.79 5.14 21.10
C TRP A 250 1.66 5.88 21.79
N HIS A 251 0.42 5.72 21.33
CA HIS A 251 -0.76 6.24 22.02
C HIS A 251 -0.86 5.69 23.46
N ASP A 252 -0.48 4.41 23.67
CA ASP A 252 -0.39 3.79 24.98
C ASP A 252 0.80 4.34 25.77
N ARG A 253 0.54 5.04 26.88
CA ARG A 253 1.59 5.59 27.75
C ARG A 253 2.50 4.50 28.34
N THR A 254 1.97 3.30 28.56
CA THR A 254 2.73 2.18 29.14
C THR A 254 3.76 1.61 28.16
N ALA A 255 3.57 1.83 26.85
CA ALA A 255 4.50 1.37 25.82
C ALA A 255 5.75 2.27 25.68
N ARG A 256 5.73 3.50 26.21
CA ARG A 256 6.76 4.56 25.99
C ARG A 256 8.06 4.35 26.78
N THR A 257 8.53 3.12 26.86
CA THR A 257 9.80 2.72 27.46
C THR A 257 11.00 3.26 26.66
N PRO A 258 12.18 3.45 27.27
CA PRO A 258 13.38 3.90 26.54
C PRO A 258 13.72 3.02 25.33
N ARG A 259 13.58 1.69 25.47
CA ARG A 259 13.78 0.73 24.38
C ARG A 259 12.82 0.95 23.22
N PHE A 260 11.55 1.25 23.51
CA PHE A 260 10.56 1.57 22.49
C PHE A 260 10.89 2.89 21.77
N ARG A 261 11.40 3.90 22.48
CA ARG A 261 11.85 5.16 21.83
C ARG A 261 13.01 4.92 20.87
N ILE A 262 13.97 4.10 21.27
CA ILE A 262 15.09 3.69 20.41
C ILE A 262 14.58 2.96 19.17
N LEU A 263 13.61 2.05 19.32
CA LEU A 263 12.99 1.35 18.19
C LEU A 263 12.33 2.33 17.21
N VAL A 264 11.52 3.28 17.71
CA VAL A 264 10.90 4.30 16.85
C VAL A 264 11.96 5.14 16.13
N ALA A 265 12.98 5.60 16.85
CA ALA A 265 14.08 6.38 16.26
C ALA A 265 14.86 5.57 15.21
N ALA A 266 15.11 4.28 15.45
CA ALA A 266 15.81 3.41 14.51
C ALA A 266 14.99 3.18 13.24
N VAL A 267 13.68 2.94 13.36
CA VAL A 267 12.80 2.77 12.18
C VAL A 267 12.66 4.09 11.42
N ALA A 268 12.58 5.23 12.11
CA ALA A 268 12.55 6.55 11.47
C ALA A 268 13.86 6.85 10.71
N ALA A 269 15.01 6.53 11.31
CA ALA A 269 16.30 6.65 10.65
C ALA A 269 16.42 5.72 9.43
N ALA A 270 15.92 4.48 9.54
CA ALA A 270 15.88 3.54 8.42
C ALA A 270 14.97 4.05 7.29
N ALA A 271 13.79 4.59 7.61
CA ALA A 271 12.90 5.19 6.61
C ALA A 271 13.60 6.34 5.87
N LEU A 272 14.27 7.24 6.61
CA LEU A 272 15.03 8.33 6.00
C LEU A 272 16.17 7.81 5.12
N ALA A 273 16.92 6.80 5.58
CA ALA A 273 18.00 6.20 4.81
C ALA A 273 17.49 5.54 3.52
N PHE A 274 16.39 4.78 3.58
CA PHE A 274 15.78 4.17 2.40
C PHE A 274 15.20 5.21 1.44
N PHE A 275 14.62 6.30 1.95
CA PHE A 275 14.20 7.43 1.11
C PHE A 275 15.40 8.06 0.38
N VAL A 276 16.48 8.35 1.10
CA VAL A 276 17.71 8.91 0.49
C VAL A 276 18.28 7.95 -0.54
N LEU A 277 18.32 6.64 -0.26
CA LEU A 277 18.74 5.63 -1.23
C LEU A 277 17.79 5.59 -2.43
N ALA A 278 16.49 5.70 -2.22
CA ALA A 278 15.50 5.73 -3.30
C ALA A 278 15.71 6.93 -4.24
N ALA A 279 16.02 8.10 -3.67
CA ALA A 279 16.23 9.34 -4.41
C ALA A 279 17.63 9.44 -5.05
N THR A 280 18.66 8.83 -4.47
CA THR A 280 20.05 9.00 -4.91
C THR A 280 20.64 7.78 -5.64
N THR A 281 19.91 6.67 -5.70
CA THR A 281 20.33 5.47 -6.46
C THR A 281 19.28 5.10 -7.50
N GLY A 282 19.61 4.14 -8.38
CA GLY A 282 18.71 3.70 -9.45
C GLY A 282 18.91 4.51 -10.72
N ASN A 283 17.83 4.82 -11.43
CA ASN A 283 17.91 5.62 -12.64
C ASN A 283 17.97 7.11 -12.25
N HIS A 284 19.00 7.83 -12.68
CA HIS A 284 19.16 9.26 -12.40
C HIS A 284 18.32 10.13 -13.33
N ASP A 285 18.19 9.73 -14.59
CA ASP A 285 17.39 10.45 -15.57
C ASP A 285 16.13 9.66 -15.96
N ASN A 286 15.09 10.40 -16.33
CA ASN A 286 13.91 9.83 -16.97
C ASN A 286 14.34 9.20 -18.30
N ARG A 287 13.91 7.96 -18.57
CA ARG A 287 14.14 7.27 -19.84
C ARG A 287 12.85 7.21 -20.62
N VAL A 288 12.90 7.62 -21.87
CA VAL A 288 11.76 7.61 -22.78
C VAL A 288 11.92 6.44 -23.74
N SER A 289 10.85 5.68 -23.95
CA SER A 289 10.80 4.57 -24.91
C SER A 289 10.46 5.09 -26.31
N ASP A 290 10.72 4.27 -27.32
CA ASP A 290 10.25 4.54 -28.67
C ASP A 290 8.69 4.53 -28.73
N PRO A 291 8.06 5.31 -29.62
CA PRO A 291 6.61 5.35 -29.74
C PRO A 291 5.99 3.98 -30.04
N ILE A 292 4.85 3.67 -29.41
CA ILE A 292 4.08 2.45 -29.66
C ILE A 292 3.47 2.49 -31.07
N PRO A 293 3.82 1.56 -31.99
CA PRO A 293 3.43 1.61 -33.40
C PRO A 293 1.92 1.56 -33.67
N SER A 294 1.09 1.08 -32.73
CA SER A 294 -0.38 1.13 -32.89
C SER A 294 -0.95 2.55 -32.79
N ARG A 295 -0.18 3.55 -32.36
CA ARG A 295 -0.66 4.93 -32.12
C ARG A 295 0.18 6.03 -32.77
N ALA A 296 1.27 5.70 -33.46
CA ALA A 296 2.08 6.67 -34.20
C ALA A 296 1.37 7.25 -35.45
N THR A 297 0.16 6.79 -35.79
CA THR A 297 -0.59 7.18 -36.99
C THR A 297 -1.95 7.83 -36.69
N SER A 298 -2.25 8.20 -35.44
CA SER A 298 -3.48 8.93 -35.07
C SER A 298 -3.22 10.42 -34.95
#